data_AF-A0A842RCR7-F1
#
_entry.id   AF-A0A842RCR7-F1
#
_cell.length_a   1.000
_cell.length_b   1.000
_cell.length_c   1.000
_cell.angle_alpha   90.00
_cell.angle_beta   90.00
_cell.angle_gamma   90.00
#
_symmetry.space_group_name_H-M   'P 1'
#
loop_
_entity.id
_entity.type
_entity.pdbx_description
1 polymer ?
#
loop_
_entity_poly.entity_id
_entity_poly.type
_entity_poly.pdbx_seq_one_letter_code
_entity_poly.pdbx_strand_id
1 'polypeptide(L)'
;MSEKKMSFKGAELDNHRANNYVVMTLLPIVYLKEQNQSIKEYANFLGKIMTKTWKQAKDAPIQVIAKMIAINYAAAGASNISSKVTDDEIVVKIKDWPPEQLLSFLGTNREEINDFHYLWEPIGDYLGMKFNLEIKENEYQLQFTK
;
A
#
# COMPACT_ATOMS: atom_id res chain seq x y z
N MET A 1 18.99 -9.30 39.16
CA MET A 1 17.66 -9.31 38.53
C MET A 1 17.65 -10.44 37.51
N SER A 2 16.69 -11.37 37.58
CA SER A 2 16.53 -12.39 36.55
C SER A 2 15.67 -11.83 35.41
N GLU A 3 16.17 -11.89 34.18
CA GLU A 3 15.38 -11.57 33.00
C GLU A 3 14.28 -12.63 32.81
N LYS A 4 13.03 -12.19 32.70
CA LYS A 4 11.95 -13.04 32.19
C LYS A 4 11.93 -12.97 30.67
N LYS A 5 12.04 -14.12 30.00
CA LYS A 5 11.76 -14.23 28.57
C LYS A 5 10.26 -14.02 28.33
N MET A 6 9.94 -13.11 27.42
CA MET A 6 8.58 -12.92 26.91
C MET A 6 8.33 -13.87 25.73
N SER A 7 7.13 -14.42 25.64
CA SER A 7 6.64 -15.17 24.48
C SER A 7 5.37 -14.53 23.96
N PHE A 8 5.22 -14.49 22.64
CA PHE A 8 4.09 -13.86 21.95
C PHE A 8 3.42 -14.87 21.04
N LYS A 9 2.10 -14.79 20.88
CA LYS A 9 1.35 -15.65 19.96
C LYS A 9 1.46 -15.11 18.53
N GLY A 10 1.50 -16.00 17.53
CA GLY A 10 1.62 -15.61 16.11
C GLY A 10 0.51 -14.65 15.66
N ALA A 11 -0.75 -15.00 15.90
CA ALA A 11 -1.90 -14.19 15.51
C ALA A 11 -1.94 -12.79 16.19
N GLU A 12 -1.46 -12.70 17.43
CA GLU A 12 -1.32 -11.42 18.14
C GLU A 12 -0.26 -10.55 17.46
N LEU A 13 0.91 -11.11 17.16
CA LEU A 13 1.98 -10.41 16.45
C LEU A 13 1.56 -9.97 15.05
N ASP A 14 0.81 -10.78 14.32
CA ASP A 14 0.42 -10.46 12.94
C ASP A 14 -0.55 -9.28 12.88
N ASN A 15 -1.54 -9.23 13.78
CA ASN A 15 -2.43 -8.06 13.91
C ASN A 15 -1.66 -6.81 14.34
N HIS A 16 -0.75 -6.94 15.31
CA HIS A 16 0.10 -5.82 15.73
C HIS A 16 1.01 -5.31 14.60
N ARG A 17 1.60 -6.21 13.80
CA ARG A 17 2.45 -5.86 12.66
C ARG A 17 1.67 -5.10 11.59
N ALA A 18 0.48 -5.60 11.22
CA ALA A 18 -0.37 -4.94 10.23
C ALA A 18 -0.78 -3.53 10.69
N ASN A 19 -1.23 -3.39 11.95
CA ASN A 19 -1.60 -2.08 12.52
C ASN A 19 -0.40 -1.12 12.54
N ASN A 20 0.76 -1.59 12.99
CA ASN A 20 1.98 -0.77 12.99
C ASN A 20 2.38 -0.35 11.58
N TYR A 21 2.29 -1.27 10.61
CA TYR A 21 2.61 -0.97 9.22
C TYR A 21 1.70 0.14 8.66
N VAL A 22 0.38 0.03 8.88
CA VAL A 22 -0.57 1.05 8.47
C VAL A 22 -0.31 2.39 9.16
N VAL A 23 -0.16 2.39 10.49
CA VAL A 23 0.07 3.63 11.24
C VAL A 23 1.36 4.31 10.78
N MET A 24 2.46 3.57 10.63
CA MET A 24 3.73 4.12 10.15
C MET A 24 3.67 4.59 8.69
N THR A 25 2.78 4.00 7.89
CA THR A 25 2.54 4.44 6.51
C THR A 25 1.72 5.73 6.45
N LEU A 26 0.69 5.85 7.29
CA LEU A 26 -0.26 6.96 7.25
C LEU A 26 0.16 8.17 8.10
N LEU A 27 0.95 7.98 9.15
CA LEU A 27 1.37 9.06 10.04
C LEU A 27 2.11 10.20 9.30
N PRO A 28 3.04 9.94 8.35
CA PRO A 28 3.62 10.99 7.53
C PRO A 28 2.57 11.73 6.69
N ILE A 29 1.54 11.04 6.19
CA ILE A 29 0.48 11.65 5.37
C ILE A 29 -0.33 12.64 6.21
N VAL A 30 -0.70 12.23 7.43
CA VAL A 30 -1.40 13.10 8.39
C VAL A 30 -0.56 14.32 8.73
N TYR A 31 0.74 14.13 9.00
CA TYR A 31 1.65 15.25 9.24
C TYR A 31 1.72 16.22 8.05
N LEU A 32 1.90 15.72 6.82
CA LEU A 32 1.96 16.55 5.62
C LEU A 32 0.67 17.36 5.42
N LYS A 33 -0.49 16.74 5.69
CA LYS A 33 -1.79 17.42 5.65
C LYS A 33 -1.85 18.57 6.65
N GLU A 34 -1.43 18.36 7.91
CA GLU A 34 -1.38 19.43 8.91
C GLU A 34 -0.47 20.60 8.47
N GLN A 35 0.56 20.31 7.68
CA GLN A 35 1.46 21.31 7.10
C GLN A 35 0.99 21.91 5.76
N ASN A 36 -0.20 21.53 5.26
CA ASN A 36 -0.69 21.87 3.91
C ASN A 36 0.30 21.50 2.79
N GLN A 37 1.01 20.38 2.93
CA GLN A 37 1.95 19.85 1.95
C GLN A 37 1.31 18.77 1.08
N SER A 38 1.85 18.60 -0.14
CA SER A 38 1.29 17.66 -1.13
C SER A 38 1.56 16.20 -0.76
N ILE A 39 0.50 15.45 -0.49
CA ILE A 39 0.54 14.00 -0.27
C ILE A 39 1.01 13.29 -1.54
N LYS A 40 0.55 13.74 -2.71
CA LYS A 40 0.93 13.15 -4.01
C LYS A 40 2.42 13.31 -4.32
N GLU A 41 3.04 14.44 -3.96
CA GLU A 41 4.49 14.63 -4.14
C GLU A 41 5.28 13.69 -3.22
N TYR A 42 4.86 13.54 -1.96
CA TYR A 42 5.44 12.59 -1.04
C TYR A 42 5.28 11.14 -1.52
N ALA A 43 4.09 10.76 -1.99
CA ALA A 43 3.83 9.43 -2.55
C ALA A 43 4.75 9.13 -3.72
N ASN A 44 4.90 10.07 -4.66
CA ASN A 44 5.82 9.96 -5.79
C ASN A 44 7.29 9.84 -5.35
N PHE A 45 7.72 10.64 -4.37
CA PHE A 45 9.06 10.53 -3.80
C PHE A 45 9.30 9.15 -3.18
N LEU A 46 8.36 8.67 -2.36
CA LEU A 46 8.43 7.35 -1.74
C LEU A 46 8.49 6.24 -2.81
N GLY A 47 7.60 6.30 -3.80
CA GLY A 47 7.55 5.33 -4.90
C GLY A 47 8.88 5.24 -5.67
N LYS A 48 9.51 6.38 -5.97
CA LYS A 48 10.85 6.43 -6.58
C LYS A 48 11.91 5.71 -5.74
N ILE A 49 11.89 5.89 -4.42
CA ILE A 49 12.79 5.15 -3.50
C ILE A 49 12.48 3.66 -3.55
N MET A 50 11.19 3.31 -3.50
CA MET A 50 10.72 1.94 -3.44
C MET A 50 11.03 1.14 -4.70
N THR A 51 11.21 1.76 -5.88
CA THR A 51 11.66 1.06 -7.10
C THR A 51 12.88 0.14 -6.86
N LYS A 52 13.78 0.51 -5.93
CA LYS A 52 14.96 -0.27 -5.56
C LYS A 52 14.63 -1.65 -4.96
N THR A 53 13.47 -1.81 -4.34
CA THR A 53 12.99 -3.07 -3.76
C THR A 53 12.27 -3.95 -4.80
N TRP A 54 11.94 -3.38 -5.97
CA TRP A 54 11.23 -4.04 -7.07
C TRP A 54 12.16 -4.60 -8.15
N LYS A 55 13.48 -4.65 -7.91
CA LYS A 55 14.46 -5.18 -8.88
C LYS A 55 14.11 -6.57 -9.39
N GLN A 56 13.71 -7.47 -8.49
CA GLN A 56 13.32 -8.84 -8.83
C GLN A 56 12.03 -8.93 -9.66
N ALA A 57 11.21 -7.88 -9.67
CA ALA A 57 9.94 -7.84 -10.39
C ALA A 57 10.09 -7.33 -11.84
N LYS A 58 11.22 -6.68 -12.17
CA LYS A 58 11.43 -6.04 -13.47
C LYS A 58 11.32 -7.02 -14.65
N ASP A 59 11.85 -8.23 -14.47
CA ASP A 59 11.85 -9.28 -15.49
C ASP A 59 10.89 -10.43 -15.12
N ALA A 60 10.02 -10.21 -14.12
CA ALA A 60 9.11 -11.23 -13.64
C ALA A 60 7.84 -11.30 -14.52
N PRO A 61 7.17 -12.45 -14.59
CA PRO A 61 5.85 -12.54 -15.21
C PRO A 61 4.86 -11.57 -14.57
N ILE A 62 3.95 -11.00 -15.38
CA ILE A 62 2.96 -10.01 -14.96
C ILE A 62 2.09 -10.49 -13.79
N GLN A 63 1.83 -11.79 -13.68
CA GLN A 63 1.12 -12.42 -12.56
C GLN A 63 1.90 -12.33 -11.24
N VAL A 64 3.23 -12.41 -11.29
CA VAL A 64 4.09 -12.25 -10.11
C VAL A 64 4.07 -10.80 -9.64
N ILE A 65 4.10 -9.84 -10.56
CA ILE A 65 3.98 -8.41 -10.25
C ILE A 65 2.64 -8.13 -9.56
N ALA A 66 1.52 -8.62 -10.11
CA ALA A 66 0.19 -8.48 -9.52
C ALA A 66 0.13 -9.05 -8.10
N LYS A 67 0.70 -10.24 -7.88
CA LYS A 67 0.78 -10.87 -6.57
C LYS A 67 1.61 -10.04 -5.59
N MET A 68 2.74 -9.47 -6.01
CA MET A 68 3.56 -8.61 -5.15
C MET A 68 2.81 -7.34 -4.74
N ILE A 69 2.06 -6.70 -5.65
CA ILE A 69 1.21 -5.55 -5.32
C ILE A 69 0.18 -5.95 -4.27
N ALA A 70 -0.57 -7.04 -4.50
CA ALA A 70 -1.57 -7.55 -3.57
C ALA A 70 -0.98 -7.87 -2.18
N ILE A 71 0.22 -8.46 -2.11
CA ILE A 71 0.91 -8.76 -0.85
C ILE A 71 1.21 -7.51 -0.03
N ASN A 72 1.57 -6.38 -0.66
CA ASN A 72 1.84 -5.14 0.07
C ASN A 72 0.59 -4.65 0.83
N TYR A 73 -0.59 -4.76 0.22
CA TYR A 73 -1.85 -4.40 0.86
C TYR A 73 -2.28 -5.43 1.90
N ALA A 74 -2.10 -6.72 1.62
CA ALA A 74 -2.39 -7.78 2.60
C ALA A 74 -1.53 -7.63 3.86
N ALA A 75 -0.23 -7.34 3.69
CA ALA A 75 0.70 -7.07 4.78
C ALA A 75 0.32 -5.81 5.58
N ALA A 76 -0.31 -4.85 4.90
CA ALA A 76 -0.90 -3.66 5.51
C ALA A 76 -2.31 -3.88 6.06
N GLY A 77 -2.78 -5.12 6.21
CA GLY A 77 -4.05 -5.43 6.86
C GLY A 77 -5.29 -5.31 5.98
N ALA A 78 -5.15 -5.17 4.65
CA ALA A 78 -6.28 -5.29 3.74
C ALA A 78 -6.84 -6.72 3.77
N SER A 79 -8.12 -6.88 4.03
CA SER A 79 -8.79 -8.18 4.17
C SER A 79 -9.43 -8.68 2.88
N ASN A 80 -9.71 -7.78 1.94
CA ASN A 80 -10.42 -8.09 0.70
C ASN A 80 -9.64 -7.53 -0.50
N ILE A 81 -8.93 -8.44 -1.16
CA ILE A 81 -8.08 -8.15 -2.31
C ILE A 81 -8.42 -9.12 -3.43
N SER A 82 -8.63 -8.60 -4.62
CA SER A 82 -8.76 -9.40 -5.83
C SER A 82 -7.86 -8.84 -6.93
N SER A 83 -7.50 -9.69 -7.88
CA SER A 83 -6.73 -9.25 -9.05
C SER A 83 -7.24 -9.90 -10.32
N LYS A 84 -7.17 -9.14 -11.41
CA LYS A 84 -7.35 -9.61 -12.78
C LYS A 84 -6.06 -9.34 -13.54
N VAL A 85 -5.55 -10.35 -14.24
CA VAL A 85 -4.31 -10.26 -14.99
C VAL A 85 -4.55 -10.76 -16.40
N THR A 86 -4.13 -9.97 -17.39
CA THR A 86 -4.03 -10.35 -18.79
C THR A 86 -2.56 -10.27 -19.22
N ASP A 87 -2.25 -10.45 -20.51
CA ASP A 87 -0.87 -10.36 -20.98
C ASP A 87 -0.30 -8.94 -20.85
N ASP A 88 -1.15 -7.90 -20.94
CA ASP A 88 -0.73 -6.49 -20.97
C ASP A 88 -1.32 -5.63 -19.86
N GLU A 89 -2.13 -6.21 -18.98
CA GLU A 89 -2.84 -5.48 -17.93
C GLU A 89 -2.83 -6.21 -16.58
N ILE A 90 -2.58 -5.47 -15.52
CA ILE A 90 -2.88 -5.85 -14.13
C ILE A 90 -3.96 -4.92 -13.60
N VAL A 91 -4.98 -5.49 -12.96
CA VAL A 91 -5.92 -4.77 -12.12
C VAL A 91 -5.90 -5.38 -10.73
N VAL A 92 -5.53 -4.62 -9.70
CA VAL A 92 -5.63 -5.03 -8.29
C VAL A 92 -6.70 -4.18 -7.61
N LYS A 93 -7.72 -4.85 -7.07
CA LYS A 93 -8.81 -4.24 -6.31
C LYS A 93 -8.58 -4.47 -4.83
N ILE A 94 -8.59 -3.40 -4.06
CA ILE A 94 -8.40 -3.42 -2.60
C ILE A 94 -9.61 -2.77 -1.96
N LYS A 95 -10.27 -3.51 -1.06
CA LYS A 95 -11.32 -2.99 -0.18
C LYS A 95 -10.86 -3.03 1.27
N ASP A 96 -11.56 -2.28 2.11
CA ASP A 96 -11.42 -2.31 3.58
C ASP A 96 -10.01 -1.94 4.08
N TRP A 97 -9.22 -1.24 3.25
CA TRP A 97 -7.89 -0.74 3.61
C TRP A 97 -7.80 0.76 3.40
N PRO A 98 -7.32 1.56 4.37
CA PRO A 98 -6.95 1.14 5.71
C PRO A 98 -8.19 0.76 6.55
N PRO A 99 -8.00 -0.01 7.64
CA PRO A 99 -9.05 -0.26 8.61
C PRO A 99 -9.58 1.04 9.21
N GLU A 100 -10.90 1.19 9.30
CA GLU A 100 -11.58 2.42 9.74
C GLU A 100 -11.15 2.86 11.16
N GLN A 101 -10.91 1.90 12.05
CA GLN A 101 -10.43 2.19 13.41
C GLN A 101 -9.10 2.94 13.42
N LEU A 102 -8.22 2.68 12.44
CA LEU A 102 -6.91 3.32 12.35
C LEU A 102 -7.01 4.70 11.72
N LEU A 103 -7.92 4.89 10.76
CA LEU A 103 -8.25 6.22 10.22
C LEU A 103 -8.79 7.12 11.35
N SER A 104 -9.73 6.60 12.14
CA SER A 104 -10.29 7.27 13.31
C SER A 104 -9.24 7.61 14.35
N PHE A 105 -8.35 6.66 14.69
CA PHE A 105 -7.24 6.89 15.62
C PHE A 105 -6.29 8.00 15.16
N LEU A 106 -6.05 8.10 13.85
CA LEU A 106 -5.19 9.11 13.24
C LEU A 106 -5.88 10.45 12.96
N GLY A 107 -7.19 10.57 13.23
CA GLY A 107 -7.95 11.79 12.95
C GLY A 107 -8.03 12.12 11.45
N THR A 108 -8.02 11.11 10.59
CA THR A 108 -8.10 11.26 9.12
C THR A 108 -9.22 10.40 8.54
N ASN A 109 -9.54 10.59 7.26
CA ASN A 109 -10.47 9.73 6.54
C ASN A 109 -9.82 9.13 5.26
N ARG A 110 -10.58 8.27 4.59
CA ARG A 110 -10.14 7.57 3.38
C ARG A 110 -9.81 8.51 2.23
N GLU A 111 -10.67 9.50 1.98
CA GLU A 111 -10.50 10.45 0.88
C GLU A 111 -9.20 11.25 1.01
N GLU A 112 -8.87 11.63 2.25
CA GLU A 112 -7.69 12.41 2.58
C GLU A 112 -6.37 11.67 2.32
N ILE A 113 -6.40 10.34 2.21
CA ILE A 113 -5.20 9.53 1.96
C ILE A 113 -5.16 8.96 0.53
N ASN A 114 -6.18 9.23 -0.30
CA ASN A 114 -6.29 8.66 -1.66
C ASN A 114 -5.02 8.88 -2.49
N ASP A 115 -4.43 10.07 -2.37
CA ASP A 115 -3.23 10.47 -3.12
C ASP A 115 -1.98 9.64 -2.78
N PHE A 116 -1.98 8.93 -1.66
CA PHE A 116 -0.91 8.00 -1.30
C PHE A 116 -0.69 6.93 -2.37
N HIS A 117 -1.76 6.49 -3.05
CA HIS A 117 -1.67 5.45 -4.07
C HIS A 117 -0.87 5.85 -5.30
N TYR A 118 -0.59 7.14 -5.51
CA TYR A 118 0.33 7.58 -6.57
C TYR A 118 1.78 7.17 -6.32
N LEU A 119 2.12 6.55 -5.19
CA LEU A 119 3.42 5.88 -5.03
C LEU A 119 3.65 4.78 -6.07
N TRP A 120 2.57 4.21 -6.60
CA TRP A 120 2.62 3.17 -7.62
C TRP A 120 3.00 3.70 -9.00
N GLU A 121 2.85 4.99 -9.27
CA GLU A 121 3.18 5.61 -10.56
C GLU A 121 4.66 5.41 -10.94
N PRO A 122 5.64 5.85 -10.12
CA PRO A 122 7.06 5.62 -10.42
C PRO A 122 7.48 4.14 -10.33
N ILE A 123 6.73 3.29 -9.61
CA ILE A 123 6.97 1.84 -9.61
C ILE A 123 6.51 1.24 -10.93
N GLY A 124 5.34 1.64 -11.43
CA GLY A 124 4.85 1.28 -12.75
C GLY A 124 5.83 1.68 -13.84
N ASP A 125 6.26 2.94 -13.85
CA ASP A 125 7.24 3.45 -14.82
C ASP A 125 8.53 2.60 -14.83
N TYR A 126 9.03 2.23 -13.64
CA TYR A 126 10.22 1.38 -13.51
C TYR A 126 10.01 -0.04 -14.08
N LEU A 127 8.80 -0.58 -13.96
CA LEU A 127 8.40 -1.88 -14.51
C LEU A 127 8.00 -1.80 -15.99
N GLY A 128 8.01 -0.62 -16.60
CA GLY A 128 7.56 -0.40 -17.98
C GLY A 128 6.04 -0.50 -18.12
N MET A 129 5.29 -0.10 -17.10
CA MET A 129 3.82 -0.12 -17.09
C MET A 129 3.26 1.24 -16.65
N LYS A 130 2.31 1.78 -17.40
CA LYS A 130 1.54 2.97 -17.01
C LYS A 130 0.58 2.63 -15.88
N PHE A 131 0.64 3.43 -14.82
CA PHE A 131 -0.26 3.33 -13.68
C PHE A 131 -1.52 4.20 -13.87
N ASN A 132 -2.67 3.69 -13.46
CA ASN A 132 -3.90 4.44 -13.28
C ASN A 132 -4.58 4.04 -11.98
N LEU A 133 -5.17 5.02 -11.29
CA LEU A 133 -5.93 4.82 -10.07
C LEU A 133 -7.40 5.12 -10.35
N GLU A 134 -8.27 4.17 -10.03
CA GLU A 134 -9.71 4.40 -9.96
C GLU A 134 -10.17 4.15 -8.53
N ILE A 135 -11.04 5.03 -8.02
CA ILE A 135 -11.60 4.95 -6.67
C ILE A 135 -13.10 4.84 -6.81
N LYS A 136 -13.67 3.74 -6.31
CA LYS A 136 -15.12 3.46 -6.37
C LYS A 136 -15.62 3.19 -4.96
N GLU A 137 -16.36 4.13 -4.39
CA GLU A 137 -16.87 4.06 -3.01
C GLU A 137 -15.72 3.79 -2.02
N ASN A 138 -15.56 2.53 -1.58
CA ASN A 138 -14.53 2.07 -0.64
C ASN A 138 -13.55 1.06 -1.26
N GLU A 139 -13.45 1.03 -2.60
CA GLU A 139 -12.52 0.19 -3.35
C GLU A 139 -11.48 1.06 -4.07
N TYR A 140 -10.20 0.73 -3.86
CA TYR A 140 -9.11 1.19 -4.71
C TYR A 140 -8.87 0.17 -5.82
N GLN A 141 -8.87 0.64 -7.06
CA GLN A 141 -8.50 -0.15 -8.21
C GLN A 141 -7.21 0.39 -8.80
N LEU A 142 -6.12 -0.35 -8.56
CA LEU A 142 -4.81 -0.07 -9.11
C LEU A 142 -4.70 -0.79 -10.45
N GLN A 143 -4.52 -0.02 -11.52
CA GLN A 143 -4.39 -0.54 -12.86
C GLN A 143 -2.99 -0.27 -13.40
N PHE A 144 -2.37 -1.28 -13.99
CA PHE A 144 -1.07 -1.18 -14.66
C PHE A 144 -1.20 -1.74 -16.07
N THR A 145 -0.77 -0.98 -17.06
CA THR A 145 -0.87 -1.33 -18.49
C THR A 145 0.47 -1.13 -19.18
N LYS A 146 0.88 -2.02 -20.10
CA LYS A 146 2.09 -1.81 -20.90
C LYS A 146 1.95 -0.66 -21.90
#